data_AF-A0A2V7ADN5-F1
#
_entry.id   AF-A0A2V7ADN5-F1
#
_cell.length_a   1.000
_cell.length_b   1.000
_cell.length_c   1.000
_cell.angle_alpha   90.00
_cell.angle_beta   90.00
_cell.angle_gamma   90.00
#
_symmetry.space_group_name_H-M   'P 1'
#
loop_
_entity.id
_entity.type
_entity.pdbx_description
1 polymer ?
#
loop_
_entity_poly.entity_id
_entity_poly.type
_entity_poly.pdbx_seq_one_letter_code
_entity_poly.pdbx_strand_id
1 'polypeptide(L)'
;MYLNFYGLTEKPFNPTPDPRFLYMSPGHREALAQLQYGVQERKGFIVLTGQVGTGKTTLVHALRQRLNGQTAVAFVFNSTLPFDGIL
;
A
#
# COMPACT_ATOMS: atom_id res chain seq x y z
N MET A 1 -11.25 15.80 25.32
CA MET A 1 -11.15 15.25 26.69
C MET A 1 -10.36 13.95 26.70
N TYR A 2 -10.79 12.87 26.03
CA TYR A 2 -10.05 11.60 25.99
C TYR A 2 -8.71 11.65 25.23
N LEU A 3 -8.62 12.40 24.12
CA LEU A 3 -7.39 12.50 23.33
C LEU A 3 -6.22 13.07 24.14
N ASN A 4 -6.41 14.22 24.78
CA ASN A 4 -5.38 14.85 25.61
C ASN A 4 -5.01 14.00 26.83
N PHE A 5 -5.98 13.30 27.44
CA PHE A 5 -5.71 12.41 28.57
C PHE A 5 -4.78 11.24 28.20
N TYR A 6 -4.95 10.66 27.00
CA TYR A 6 -4.13 9.55 26.51
C TYR A 6 -2.96 9.99 25.61
N GLY A 7 -2.75 11.30 25.42
CA GLY A 7 -1.72 11.84 24.52
C GLY A 7 -1.92 11.49 23.04
N LEU A 8 -3.17 11.25 22.62
CA LEU A 8 -3.51 10.92 21.24
C LEU A 8 -3.75 12.18 20.42
N THR A 9 -3.31 12.18 19.16
CA THR A 9 -3.55 13.29 18.21
C THR A 9 -4.88 13.13 17.47
N GLU A 10 -5.42 11.92 17.39
CA GLU A 10 -6.67 11.60 16.71
C GLU A 10 -7.41 10.45 17.37
N LYS A 11 -8.69 10.26 17.00
CA LYS A 11 -9.54 9.21 17.57
C LYS A 11 -8.93 7.83 17.27
N PRO A 12 -8.66 7.00 18.29
CA PRO A 12 -8.16 5.65 18.06
C PRO A 12 -9.28 4.75 17.51
N PHE A 13 -8.89 3.63 16.89
CA PHE A 13 -9.81 2.57 16.42
C PHE A 13 -10.83 3.02 15.36
N ASN A 14 -10.38 3.75 14.34
CA ASN A 14 -11.23 4.03 13.18
C ASN A 14 -11.65 2.70 12.51
N PRO A 15 -12.93 2.50 12.16
CA PRO A 15 -13.39 1.29 11.47
C PRO A 15 -12.74 1.09 10.10
N THR A 16 -12.21 2.15 9.50
CA THR A 16 -11.47 2.06 8.23
C THR A 16 -9.98 2.12 8.51
N PRO A 17 -9.17 1.16 8.00
CA PRO A 17 -7.72 1.21 8.13
C PRO A 17 -7.16 2.48 7.48
N ASP A 18 -6.42 3.28 8.24
CA ASP A 18 -5.74 4.46 7.72
C ASP A 18 -4.29 4.09 7.33
N PRO A 19 -3.89 4.26 6.06
CA PRO A 19 -2.56 3.93 5.56
C PRO A 19 -1.41 4.61 6.32
N ARG A 20 -1.65 5.78 6.96
CA ARG A 20 -0.65 6.49 7.78
C ARG A 20 -0.15 5.65 8.95
N PHE A 21 -0.94 4.69 9.40
CA PHE A 21 -0.64 3.81 10.53
C PHE A 21 -0.16 2.42 10.10
N LEU A 22 0.28 2.25 8.85
CA LEU A 22 0.89 1.00 8.41
C LEU A 22 2.11 0.65 9.28
N TYR A 23 1.99 -0.43 10.05
CA TYR A 23 3.13 -1.00 10.76
C TYR A 23 4.07 -1.72 9.78
N MET A 24 5.21 -1.09 9.53
CA MET A 24 6.21 -1.61 8.60
C MET A 24 7.07 -2.67 9.29
N SER A 25 6.56 -3.90 9.42
CA SER A 25 7.32 -5.06 9.90
C SER A 25 8.60 -5.30 9.07
N PRO A 26 9.57 -6.09 9.55
CA PRO A 26 10.76 -6.42 8.75
C PRO A 26 10.41 -6.95 7.34
N GLY A 27 9.47 -7.89 7.24
CA GLY A 27 9.03 -8.43 5.95
C GLY A 27 8.28 -7.40 5.09
N HIS A 28 7.47 -6.53 5.68
CA HIS A 28 6.83 -5.42 4.95
C HIS A 28 7.87 -4.45 4.38
N ARG A 29 8.92 -4.11 5.16
CA ARG A 29 10.01 -3.22 4.70
C ARG A 29 10.75 -3.83 3.51
N GLU A 30 11.12 -5.10 3.61
CA GLU A 30 11.83 -5.81 2.55
C GLU A 30 11.00 -5.91 1.27
N ALA A 31 9.76 -6.38 1.38
CA ALA A 31 8.87 -6.49 0.22
C ALA A 31 8.63 -5.14 -0.46
N LEU A 32 8.40 -4.08 0.32
CA LEU A 32 8.21 -2.74 -0.24
C LEU A 32 9.47 -2.21 -0.93
N ALA A 33 10.65 -2.48 -0.37
CA ALA A 33 11.92 -2.09 -0.98
C ALA A 33 12.15 -2.83 -2.31
N GLN A 34 11.87 -4.14 -2.37
CA GLN A 34 11.98 -4.93 -3.60
C GLN A 34 11.00 -4.45 -4.68
N LEU A 35 9.76 -4.15 -4.29
CA LEU A 35 8.77 -3.58 -5.22
C LEU A 35 9.23 -2.22 -5.77
N GLN A 36 9.70 -1.33 -4.89
CA GLN A 36 10.19 -0.02 -5.28
C GLN A 36 11.40 -0.13 -6.23
N TYR A 37 12.37 -0.97 -5.89
CA TYR A 37 13.54 -1.24 -6.73
C TYR A 37 13.14 -1.81 -8.09
N GLY A 38 12.22 -2.77 -8.13
CA GLY A 38 11.79 -3.38 -9.39
C GLY A 38 11.08 -2.40 -10.34
N VAL A 39 10.35 -1.41 -9.78
CA VAL A 39 9.78 -0.31 -10.57
C VAL A 39 10.88 0.61 -11.11
N GLN A 40 11.83 1.03 -10.26
CA GLN A 40 12.92 1.93 -10.64
C GLN A 40 13.81 1.34 -11.73
N GLU A 41 14.16 0.05 -11.61
CA GLU A 41 15.00 -0.68 -12.56
C GLU A 41 14.23 -1.25 -13.77
N ARG A 42 12.92 -0.96 -13.88
CA ARG A 42 12.07 -1.43 -14.98
C ARG A 42 12.17 -2.94 -15.20
N LYS A 43 12.16 -3.73 -14.11
CA LYS A 43 12.27 -5.21 -14.15
C LYS A 43 11.10 -5.91 -14.86
N GLY A 44 10.08 -5.15 -15.29
CA GLY A 44 8.87 -5.66 -15.94
C GLY A 44 7.85 -6.12 -14.92
N PHE A 45 7.59 -7.41 -14.85
CA PHE A 45 6.57 -7.98 -13.97
C PHE A 45 7.13 -8.33 -12.60
N ILE A 46 6.42 -7.91 -11.55
CA ILE A 46 6.73 -8.24 -10.16
C ILE A 46 5.47 -8.82 -9.52
N VAL A 47 5.62 -9.94 -8.81
CA VAL A 47 4.51 -10.62 -8.13
C VAL A 47 4.76 -10.57 -6.63
N LEU A 48 3.81 -9.95 -5.89
CA LEU A 48 3.81 -9.98 -4.44
C LEU A 48 2.94 -11.14 -3.94
N THR A 49 3.56 -12.14 -3.33
CA THR A 49 2.87 -13.32 -2.77
C THR A 49 2.79 -13.25 -1.24
N GLY A 50 1.91 -14.06 -0.65
CA GLY A 50 1.71 -14.11 0.80
C GLY A 50 0.32 -14.62 1.17
N GLN A 51 0.17 -15.08 2.41
CA GLN A 51 -1.10 -15.61 2.92
C GLN A 51 -2.21 -14.54 2.99
N VAL A 52 -3.45 -14.97 3.19
CA VAL A 52 -4.58 -14.05 3.42
C VAL A 52 -4.29 -13.20 4.65
N GLY A 53 -4.57 -11.90 4.59
CA GLY A 53 -4.37 -10.97 5.70
C GLY A 53 -2.93 -10.46 5.91
N THR A 54 -1.95 -10.88 5.10
CA THR A 54 -0.54 -10.45 5.27
C THR A 54 -0.23 -9.05 4.70
N GLY A 55 -1.24 -8.21 4.48
CA GLY A 55 -1.03 -6.82 4.05
C GLY A 55 -0.57 -6.62 2.61
N LYS A 56 -0.72 -7.61 1.70
CA LYS A 56 -0.32 -7.47 0.28
C LYS A 56 -0.90 -6.23 -0.39
N THR A 57 -2.23 -6.05 -0.32
CA THR A 57 -2.93 -4.89 -0.89
C THR A 57 -2.44 -3.60 -0.22
N THR A 58 -2.24 -3.62 1.09
CA THR A 58 -1.72 -2.48 1.86
C THR A 58 -0.32 -2.06 1.40
N LEU A 59 0.56 -3.02 1.09
CA LEU A 59 1.90 -2.75 0.56
C LEU A 59 1.86 -2.14 -0.85
N VAL A 60 0.94 -2.57 -1.71
CA VAL A 60 0.75 -1.95 -3.04
C VAL A 60 0.28 -0.50 -2.91
N HIS A 61 -0.62 -0.21 -1.96
CA HIS A 61 -1.00 1.17 -1.66
C HIS A 61 0.17 2.00 -1.10
N ALA A 62 0.99 1.43 -0.21
CA ALA A 62 2.18 2.09 0.32
C ALA A 62 3.23 2.36 -0.78
N LEU A 63 3.40 1.44 -1.73
CA LEU A 63 4.26 1.63 -2.90
C LEU A 63 3.79 2.81 -3.73
N ARG A 64 2.49 2.89 -4.05
CA ARG A 64 1.91 4.03 -4.79
C ARG A 64 2.22 5.36 -4.10
N GLN A 65 2.11 5.42 -2.77
CA GLN A 65 2.47 6.62 -2.02
C GLN A 65 3.96 6.96 -2.18
N ARG A 66 4.87 5.97 -2.14
CA ARG A 66 6.32 6.20 -2.28
C ARG A 66 6.78 6.65 -3.66
N LEU A 67 6.07 6.30 -4.72
CA LEU A 67 6.41 6.72 -6.08
C LEU A 67 6.21 8.24 -6.30
N ASN A 68 5.56 8.95 -5.35
CA ASN A 68 5.61 10.41 -5.18
C ASN A 68 5.46 11.24 -6.48
N GLY A 69 4.60 10.81 -7.40
CA GLY A 69 4.28 11.55 -8.63
C GLY A 69 5.38 11.55 -9.71
N GLN A 70 6.54 10.93 -9.47
CA GLN A 70 7.59 10.76 -10.49
C GLN A 70 7.28 9.62 -11.46
N THR A 71 6.28 8.81 -11.14
CA THR A 71 5.85 7.67 -11.95
C THR A 71 4.34 7.75 -12.12
N ALA A 72 3.88 7.69 -13.37
CA ALA A 72 2.46 7.53 -13.65
C ALA A 72 1.99 6.16 -13.14
N VAL A 73 0.93 6.13 -12.33
CA VAL A 73 0.41 4.90 -11.72
C VAL A 73 -1.05 4.72 -12.13
N ALA A 74 -1.36 3.58 -12.75
CA ALA A 74 -2.71 3.06 -12.91
C ALA A 74 -2.92 1.92 -11.91
N PHE A 75 -4.05 1.92 -11.19
CA PHE A 75 -4.40 0.89 -10.22
C PHE A 75 -5.65 0.15 -10.67
N VAL A 76 -5.50 -1.13 -11.00
CA VAL A 76 -6.61 -2.00 -11.43
C VAL A 76 -6.94 -2.94 -10.27
N PHE A 77 -8.09 -2.73 -9.63
CA PHE A 77 -8.56 -3.55 -8.52
C PHE A 77 -9.34 -4.79 -8.98
N ASN A 78 -10.09 -4.65 -10.08
CA ASN A 78 -10.89 -5.73 -10.63
C ASN A 78 -10.28 -6.21 -11.95
N SER A 79 -9.66 -7.39 -11.91
CA SER A 79 -9.02 -8.01 -13.07
C SER A 79 -10.00 -8.66 -14.05
N THR A 80 -11.30 -8.70 -13.74
CA THR A 80 -12.33 -9.21 -14.66
C THR A 80 -13.05 -8.11 -15.42
N LEU A 81 -12.67 -6.84 -15.24
CA LEU A 81 -13.24 -5.75 -16.03
C LEU A 81 -12.86 -5.91 -17.51
N PRO A 82 -13.83 -5.81 -18.43
CA PRO A 82 -13.53 -5.69 -19.85
C PRO A 82 -12.77 -4.39 -20.12
N PHE A 83 -12.06 -4.33 -21.24
CA PHE A 83 -11.22 -3.18 -21.62
C PHE A 83 -12.01 -1.85 -21.60
N ASP A 84 -13.26 -1.87 -22.07
CA ASP A 84 -14.14 -0.70 -22.09
C ASP A 84 -14.50 -0.18 -20.69
N GLY A 85 -14.35 -1.01 -19.65
CA GLY A 85 -14.55 -0.62 -18.25
C GLY A 85 -13.29 -0.08 -17.56
N ILE A 86 -12.15 -0.03 -18.26
CA ILE A 86 -10.85 0.46 -17.75
C ILE A 86 -10.56 1.89 -18.22
N LEU A 87 -11.12 2.32 -19.36
CA LEU A 87 -10.99 3.67 -19.95
C LEU A 87 -11.94 4.67 -19.27
#